data_AF-A0A1G7GPV4-F1
#
_entry.id   AF-A0A1G7GPV4-F1
#
_cell.length_a   1.000
_cell.length_b   1.000
_cell.length_c   1.000
_cell.angle_alpha   90.00
_cell.angle_beta   90.00
_cell.angle_gamma   90.00
#
_symmetry.space_group_name_H-M   'P 1'
#
loop_
_entity.id
_entity.type
_entity.pdbx_description
1 polymer ?
#
loop_
_entity_poly.entity_id
_entity_poly.type
_entity_poly.pdbx_seq_one_letter_code
_entity_poly.pdbx_strand_id
1 'polypeptide(L)'
;MVSLRPLAALPVVGVVADGRTYRHLLYLLIAVPLAVVYSGFVSFALVFGLLFSVVLVGIGILAAAVIGSRLVAGLERWQANRLLGTDLVAPDDLPAAADDGSAGAVATVRAYLAAPSTWRGLGFLSLKLWLVVLAFAPLYVFVSAFPLLAAPVRYPYAPEFGELNGEPLVWSVDTAPEAALAAGLGLVGVLVALHLTNLIAGGARLMAVALLGDEAGDDEGGSADSDGSDGITVDREPGDRKLGDREPGDRKLGDHDTPDPDAEADESVPDADGFEFGDDPDDPAESEFDSDDGDDRADRD
;
A
#
# COMPACT_ATOMS: atom_id res chain seq x y z
N MET A 1 -18.19 20.34 -27.32
CA MET A 1 -17.74 19.21 -26.49
C MET A 1 -16.31 19.50 -26.08
N VAL A 2 -16.09 19.99 -24.86
CA VAL A 2 -14.76 20.33 -24.36
C VAL A 2 -14.08 19.02 -23.99
N SER A 3 -12.99 18.69 -24.66
CA SER A 3 -12.16 17.53 -24.34
C SER A 3 -11.64 17.70 -22.92
N LEU A 4 -12.08 16.85 -21.98
CA LEU A 4 -11.64 16.84 -20.57
C LEU A 4 -10.26 16.19 -20.39
N ARG A 5 -9.62 15.74 -21.48
CA ARG A 5 -8.28 15.14 -21.48
C ARG A 5 -7.13 16.05 -21.00
N PRO A 6 -7.13 17.40 -21.09
CA PRO A 6 -5.98 18.19 -20.69
C PRO A 6 -5.86 18.38 -19.17
N LEU A 7 -6.94 18.19 -18.40
CA LEU A 7 -6.89 18.39 -16.93
C LEU A 7 -6.33 17.18 -16.19
N ALA A 8 -6.55 15.97 -16.69
CA ALA A 8 -5.94 14.75 -16.13
C ALA A 8 -4.42 14.70 -16.34
N ALA A 9 -3.90 15.40 -17.37
CA ALA A 9 -2.47 15.51 -17.64
C ALA A 9 -1.75 16.46 -16.68
N LEU A 10 -2.47 17.31 -15.94
CA LEU A 10 -1.87 18.17 -14.93
C LEU A 10 -1.61 17.34 -13.67
N PRO A 11 -0.35 17.23 -13.17
CA PRO A 11 -0.01 16.34 -12.06
C PRO A 11 -0.81 16.64 -10.78
N VAL A 12 -1.20 17.89 -10.57
CA VAL A 12 -1.97 18.34 -9.41
C VAL A 12 -3.43 17.89 -9.46
N VAL A 13 -4.04 17.75 -10.64
CA VAL A 13 -5.46 17.37 -10.78
C VAL A 13 -5.60 15.91 -11.18
N GLY A 14 -4.62 15.36 -11.90
CA GLY A 14 -4.54 13.96 -12.31
C GLY A 14 -4.63 12.98 -11.15
N VAL A 15 -4.25 13.40 -9.93
CA VAL A 15 -4.37 12.61 -8.70
C VAL A 15 -5.80 12.13 -8.43
N VAL A 16 -6.81 12.90 -8.85
CA VAL A 16 -8.23 12.57 -8.70
C VAL A 16 -8.67 11.52 -9.72
N ALA A 17 -8.07 11.52 -10.93
CA ALA A 17 -8.40 10.56 -11.98
C ALA A 17 -7.58 9.26 -11.89
N ASP A 18 -6.49 9.25 -11.12
CA ASP A 18 -5.61 8.10 -10.97
C ASP A 18 -6.19 7.05 -10.01
N GLY A 19 -6.50 5.87 -10.55
CA GLY A 19 -6.97 4.70 -9.79
C GLY A 19 -6.01 4.27 -8.66
N ARG A 20 -4.71 4.56 -8.79
CA ARG A 20 -3.71 4.27 -7.77
C ARG A 20 -3.94 5.07 -6.49
N THR A 21 -4.36 6.33 -6.59
CA THR A 21 -4.65 7.18 -5.42
C THR A 21 -5.73 6.56 -4.54
N TYR A 22 -6.76 5.97 -5.14
CA TYR A 22 -7.85 5.32 -4.40
C TYR A 22 -7.39 4.03 -3.71
N ARG A 23 -6.45 3.27 -4.31
CA ARG A 23 -5.82 2.11 -3.66
C ARG A 23 -4.96 2.54 -2.48
N HIS A 24 -4.20 3.62 -2.62
CA HIS A 24 -3.42 4.22 -1.52
C HIS A 24 -4.33 4.74 -0.39
N LEU A 25 -5.45 5.38 -0.73
CA LEU A 25 -6.44 5.82 0.26
C LEU A 25 -7.04 4.63 1.00
N LEU A 26 -7.44 3.58 0.27
CA LEU A 26 -7.97 2.35 0.86
C LEU A 26 -6.93 1.66 1.76
N TYR A 27 -5.66 1.64 1.35
CA TYR A 27 -4.55 1.14 2.16
C TYR A 27 -4.48 1.88 3.50
N LEU A 28 -4.47 3.22 3.50
CA LEU A 28 -4.41 4.00 4.74
C LEU A 28 -5.66 3.79 5.60
N LEU A 29 -6.85 3.73 4.98
CA LEU A 29 -8.11 3.52 5.69
C LEU A 29 -8.16 2.17 6.41
N ILE A 30 -7.63 1.11 5.79
CA ILE A 30 -7.52 -0.23 6.40
C ILE A 30 -6.37 -0.28 7.41
N ALA A 31 -5.27 0.44 7.17
CA ALA A 31 -4.11 0.45 8.05
C ALA A 31 -4.45 0.99 9.45
N VAL A 32 -5.35 1.98 9.56
CA VAL A 32 -5.79 2.57 10.84
C VAL A 32 -6.41 1.53 11.80
N PRO A 33 -7.52 0.83 11.47
CA PRO A 33 -8.11 -0.17 12.36
C PRO A 33 -7.17 -1.35 12.61
N LEU A 34 -6.37 -1.72 11.60
CA LEU A 34 -5.44 -2.82 11.70
C LEU A 34 -4.31 -2.52 12.70
N ALA A 35 -3.80 -1.29 12.74
CA ALA A 35 -2.84 -0.87 13.74
C ALA A 35 -3.43 -0.85 15.16
N VAL A 36 -4.72 -0.57 15.33
CA VAL A 36 -5.38 -0.70 16.64
C VAL A 36 -5.38 -2.16 17.10
N VAL A 37 -5.71 -3.10 16.21
CA VAL A 37 -5.67 -4.54 16.52
C VAL A 37 -4.26 -4.98 16.88
N TYR A 38 -3.26 -4.60 16.11
CA TYR A 38 -1.86 -5.00 16.34
C TYR A 38 -1.30 -4.40 17.62
N SER A 39 -1.54 -3.10 17.86
CA SER A 39 -1.10 -2.45 19.09
C SER A 39 -1.77 -3.05 20.32
N GLY A 40 -3.05 -3.42 20.25
CA GLY A 40 -3.75 -4.17 21.29
C GLY A 40 -3.11 -5.54 21.55
N PHE A 41 -2.88 -6.33 20.50
CA PHE A 41 -2.21 -7.63 20.59
C PHE A 41 -0.81 -7.54 21.21
N VAL A 42 0.03 -6.63 20.71
CA VAL A 42 1.39 -6.42 21.21
C VAL A 42 1.39 -5.93 22.64
N SER A 43 0.55 -4.95 22.99
CA SER A 43 0.46 -4.42 24.35
C SER A 43 -0.02 -5.50 25.32
N PHE A 44 -1.02 -6.29 24.95
CA PHE A 44 -1.49 -7.43 25.74
C PHE A 44 -0.37 -8.44 25.96
N ALA A 45 0.28 -8.88 24.88
CA ALA A 45 1.36 -9.86 24.96
C ALA A 45 2.53 -9.38 25.81
N LEU A 46 2.94 -8.12 25.68
CA LEU A 46 4.04 -7.57 26.47
C LEU A 46 3.67 -7.42 27.94
N VAL A 47 2.52 -6.81 28.26
CA VAL A 47 2.11 -6.57 29.65
C VAL A 47 1.86 -7.88 30.38
N PHE A 48 1.01 -8.74 29.84
CA PHE A 48 0.66 -10.01 30.49
C PHE A 48 1.79 -11.05 30.37
N GLY A 49 2.52 -11.06 29.26
CA GLY A 49 3.68 -11.91 29.08
C GLY A 49 4.80 -11.59 30.06
N LEU A 50 5.07 -10.31 30.31
CA LEU A 50 6.06 -9.91 31.33
C LEU A 50 5.53 -10.17 32.74
N LEU A 51 4.29 -9.80 33.05
CA LEU A 51 3.72 -9.97 34.38
C LEU A 51 3.63 -11.44 34.80
N PHE A 52 3.20 -12.33 33.90
CA PHE A 52 3.10 -13.77 34.16
C PHE A 52 4.39 -14.54 33.87
N SER A 53 5.48 -13.87 33.48
CA SER A 53 6.77 -14.54 33.21
C SER A 53 7.29 -15.26 34.45
N VAL A 54 7.01 -14.73 35.65
CA VAL A 54 7.41 -15.27 36.96
C VAL A 54 6.88 -16.70 37.17
N VAL A 55 5.73 -17.03 36.58
CA VAL A 55 5.10 -18.36 36.68
C VAL A 55 5.26 -19.17 35.38
N LEU A 56 6.21 -18.80 34.52
CA LEU A 56 6.49 -19.38 33.19
C LEU A 56 5.37 -19.23 32.15
N VAL A 57 4.11 -19.06 32.55
CA VAL A 57 2.97 -18.82 31.64
C VAL A 57 3.22 -17.62 30.73
N GLY A 58 3.78 -16.55 31.26
CA GLY A 58 4.09 -15.35 30.49
C GLY A 58 5.15 -15.57 29.41
N ILE A 59 6.08 -16.51 29.61
CA ILE A 59 7.05 -16.90 28.57
C ILE A 59 6.32 -17.53 27.37
N GLY A 60 5.30 -18.35 27.62
CA GLY A 60 4.45 -18.91 26.57
C GLY A 60 3.68 -17.84 25.78
N ILE A 61 3.16 -16.82 26.48
CA ILE A 61 2.48 -15.68 25.84
C ILE A 61 3.44 -14.89 24.94
N LEU A 62 4.65 -14.59 25.42
CA LEU A 62 5.67 -13.89 24.65
C LEU A 62 6.13 -14.71 23.44
N ALA A 63 6.31 -16.02 23.60
CA ALA A 63 6.63 -16.93 22.50
C ALA A 63 5.53 -16.93 21.43
N ALA A 64 4.26 -17.03 21.85
CA ALA A 64 3.12 -16.94 20.94
C ALA A 64 3.05 -15.58 20.23
N ALA A 65 3.45 -14.49 20.90
CA ALA A 65 3.50 -13.17 20.30
C ALA A 65 4.58 -13.04 19.22
N VAL A 66 5.77 -13.60 19.44
CA VAL A 66 6.84 -13.66 18.43
C VAL A 66 6.38 -14.46 17.22
N ILE A 67 5.78 -15.64 17.42
CA ILE A 67 5.24 -16.45 16.32
C ILE A 67 4.10 -15.70 15.61
N GLY A 68 3.17 -15.10 16.36
CA GLY A 68 2.06 -14.33 15.82
C GLY A 68 2.52 -13.11 15.02
N SER A 69 3.64 -12.48 15.39
CA SER A 69 4.19 -11.33 14.64
C SER A 69 4.58 -11.69 13.20
N ARG A 70 4.97 -12.96 12.93
CA ARG A 70 5.22 -13.46 11.57
C ARG A 70 3.95 -13.54 10.74
N LEU A 71 2.85 -14.00 11.33
CA LEU A 71 1.54 -14.03 10.67
C LEU A 71 1.07 -12.61 10.33
N VAL A 72 1.25 -11.68 11.27
CA VAL A 72 0.96 -10.26 11.05
C VAL A 72 1.81 -9.71 9.91
N ALA A 73 3.12 -9.96 9.90
CA ALA A 73 4.00 -9.56 8.80
C ALA A 73 3.58 -10.17 7.45
N GLY A 74 3.05 -11.40 7.43
CA GLY A 74 2.47 -12.02 6.24
C GLY A 74 1.23 -11.28 5.72
N LEU A 75 0.30 -10.94 6.61
CA LEU A 75 -0.87 -10.13 6.27
C LEU A 75 -0.48 -8.75 5.73
N GLU A 76 0.58 -8.15 6.29
CA GLU A 76 1.13 -6.88 5.84
C GLU A 76 1.73 -6.94 4.43
N ARG A 77 2.48 -8.01 4.12
CA ARG A 77 2.94 -8.27 2.73
C ARG A 77 1.77 -8.40 1.78
N TRP A 78 0.75 -9.16 2.16
CA TRP A 78 -0.46 -9.32 1.33
C TRP A 78 -1.13 -7.96 1.07
N GLN A 79 -1.32 -7.14 2.10
CA GLN A 79 -1.93 -5.82 1.97
C GLN A 79 -1.10 -4.90 1.07
N ALA A 80 0.23 -4.86 1.26
CA ALA A 80 1.14 -4.08 0.44
C ALA A 80 1.12 -4.53 -1.02
N ASN A 81 1.15 -5.84 -1.29
CA ASN A 81 1.12 -6.37 -2.65
C ASN A 81 -0.18 -6.00 -3.36
N ARG A 82 -1.32 -6.10 -2.65
CA ARG A 82 -2.64 -5.81 -3.21
C ARG A 82 -2.89 -4.32 -3.46
N LEU A 83 -2.41 -3.43 -2.59
CA LEU A 83 -2.81 -2.01 -2.61
C LEU A 83 -1.68 -1.03 -2.96
N LEU A 84 -0.42 -1.40 -2.74
CA LEU A 84 0.75 -0.55 -3.00
C LEU A 84 1.54 -0.97 -4.24
N GLY A 85 1.18 -2.09 -4.89
CA GLY A 85 1.88 -2.58 -6.08
C GLY A 85 3.31 -3.03 -5.74
N THR A 86 3.44 -3.84 -4.70
CA THR A 86 4.68 -4.55 -4.35
C THR A 86 4.57 -6.02 -4.69
N ASP A 87 5.71 -6.70 -4.75
CA ASP A 87 5.78 -8.15 -4.90
C ASP A 87 6.66 -8.74 -3.80
N LEU A 88 6.12 -8.73 -2.57
CA LEU A 88 6.82 -9.20 -1.38
C LEU A 88 6.51 -10.67 -1.14
N VAL A 89 7.54 -11.50 -1.11
CA VAL A 89 7.46 -12.93 -0.81
C VAL A 89 7.71 -13.18 0.67
N ALA A 90 7.22 -14.31 1.19
CA ALA A 90 7.49 -14.74 2.56
C ALA A 90 8.98 -15.16 2.69
N PRO A 91 9.69 -14.78 3.77
CA PRO A 91 11.08 -15.18 3.97
C PRO A 91 11.21 -16.68 4.29
N ASP A 92 12.20 -17.33 3.68
CA ASP A 92 12.54 -18.75 3.89
C ASP A 92 13.72 -18.94 4.88
N ASP A 93 13.82 -18.07 5.88
CA ASP A 93 14.94 -18.02 6.85
C ASP A 93 14.76 -18.93 8.08
N LEU A 94 13.71 -19.76 8.09
CA LEU A 94 13.45 -20.71 9.16
C LEU A 94 13.98 -22.10 8.78
N PRO A 95 14.80 -22.74 9.63
CA PRO A 95 15.24 -24.10 9.36
C PRO A 95 14.02 -25.01 9.26
N ALA A 96 13.97 -25.86 8.23
CA ALA A 96 12.95 -26.89 8.09
C ALA A 96 12.83 -27.63 9.42
N ALA A 97 11.62 -27.68 9.97
CA ALA A 97 11.38 -28.38 11.22
C ALA A 97 11.91 -29.81 11.06
N ALA A 98 12.83 -30.23 11.92
CA ALA A 98 13.34 -31.60 11.87
C ALA A 98 12.14 -32.56 11.98
N ASP A 99 11.94 -33.39 10.96
CA ASP A 99 10.84 -34.35 10.80
C ASP A 99 10.82 -35.45 11.90
N ASP A 100 11.73 -35.40 12.87
CA ASP A 100 11.84 -36.38 13.95
C ASP A 100 10.95 -36.07 15.17
N GLY A 101 10.13 -35.02 15.12
CA GLY A 101 9.21 -34.65 16.20
C GLY A 101 9.91 -34.25 17.51
N SER A 102 11.25 -34.11 17.51
CA SER A 102 12.06 -33.84 18.69
C SER A 102 12.44 -32.37 18.86
N ALA A 103 12.16 -31.53 17.87
CA ALA A 103 12.31 -30.07 17.96
C ALA A 103 11.30 -29.51 18.98
N GLY A 104 11.68 -29.52 20.25
CA GLY A 104 10.84 -29.02 21.34
C GLY A 104 10.48 -27.55 21.16
N ALA A 105 9.39 -27.10 21.80
CA ALA A 105 8.87 -25.72 21.67
C ALA A 105 9.93 -24.63 21.87
N VAL A 106 10.93 -24.88 22.73
CA VAL A 106 12.07 -23.99 22.97
C VAL A 106 12.98 -23.86 21.74
N ALA A 107 13.21 -24.95 21.01
CA ALA A 107 14.01 -24.93 19.78
C ALA A 107 13.30 -24.12 18.68
N THR A 108 11.98 -24.26 18.55
CA THR A 108 11.16 -23.46 17.63
C THR A 108 11.23 -21.98 17.98
N VAL A 109 10.98 -21.61 19.23
CA VAL A 109 11.07 -20.20 19.67
C VAL A 109 12.48 -19.64 19.44
N ARG A 110 13.52 -20.42 19.74
CA ARG A 110 14.91 -20.02 19.48
C ARG A 110 15.19 -19.81 17.99
N ALA A 111 14.68 -20.67 17.11
CA ALA A 111 14.81 -20.52 15.67
C ALA A 111 14.13 -19.23 15.18
N TYR A 112 12.91 -18.96 15.66
CA TYR A 112 12.19 -17.72 15.32
C TYR A 112 12.92 -16.46 15.80
N LEU A 113 13.48 -16.48 17.01
CA LEU A 113 14.23 -15.33 17.55
C LEU A 113 15.59 -15.14 16.87
N ALA A 114 16.22 -16.22 16.39
CA ALA A 114 17.48 -16.16 15.66
C ALA A 114 17.30 -15.66 14.21
N ALA A 115 16.11 -15.88 13.65
CA ALA A 115 15.81 -15.53 12.26
C ALA A 115 15.68 -14.00 12.07
N PRO A 116 16.51 -13.37 11.20
CA PRO A 116 16.52 -11.92 11.01
C PRO A 116 15.18 -11.33 10.60
N SER A 117 14.40 -12.03 9.80
CA SER A 117 13.12 -11.50 9.30
C SER A 117 12.05 -11.34 10.38
N THR A 118 12.18 -12.02 11.52
CA THR A 118 11.33 -11.77 12.71
C THR A 118 11.54 -10.34 13.21
N TRP A 119 12.80 -9.91 13.33
CA TRP A 119 13.16 -8.58 13.82
C TRP A 119 12.83 -7.49 12.80
N ARG A 120 13.01 -7.76 11.51
CA ARG A 120 12.58 -6.82 10.45
C ARG A 120 11.06 -6.66 10.44
N GLY A 121 10.31 -7.75 10.60
CA GLY A 121 8.85 -7.72 10.74
C GLY A 121 8.39 -6.93 11.97
N LEU A 122 9.02 -7.13 13.12
CA LEU A 122 8.77 -6.32 14.33
C LEU A 122 9.10 -4.84 14.12
N GLY A 123 10.23 -4.53 13.47
CA GLY A 123 10.61 -3.18 13.10
C GLY A 123 9.58 -2.51 12.18
N PHE A 124 9.09 -3.24 11.18
CA PHE A 124 8.01 -2.79 10.29
C PHE A 124 6.74 -2.47 11.08
N LEU A 125 6.30 -3.36 11.98
CA LEU A 125 5.12 -3.13 12.82
C LEU A 125 5.28 -1.89 13.71
N SER A 126 6.47 -1.71 14.30
CA SER A 126 6.77 -0.54 15.13
C SER A 126 6.70 0.76 14.32
N LEU A 127 7.26 0.76 13.11
CA LEU A 127 7.26 1.94 12.24
C LEU A 127 5.87 2.20 11.62
N LYS A 128 5.08 1.14 11.37
CA LYS A 128 3.68 1.26 10.92
C LYS A 128 2.81 2.03 11.91
N LEU A 129 3.08 1.94 13.22
CA LEU A 129 2.36 2.73 14.22
C LEU A 129 2.49 4.23 13.95
N TRP A 130 3.71 4.70 13.67
CA TRP A 130 3.97 6.10 13.32
C TRP A 130 3.35 6.48 11.97
N LEU A 131 3.40 5.57 11.00
CA LEU A 131 2.76 5.77 9.71
C LEU A 131 1.25 5.98 9.84
N VAL A 132 0.58 5.23 10.71
CA VAL A 132 -0.84 5.39 10.98
C VAL A 132 -1.15 6.73 11.66
N VAL A 133 -0.28 7.21 12.56
CA VAL A 133 -0.41 8.57 13.11
C VAL A 133 -0.36 9.62 11.99
N LEU A 134 0.57 9.47 11.05
CA LEU A 134 0.64 10.37 9.88
C LEU A 134 -0.60 10.25 8.98
N ALA A 135 -1.21 9.07 8.86
CA ALA A 135 -2.40 8.83 8.05
C ALA A 135 -3.64 9.60 8.54
N PHE A 136 -3.68 10.04 9.81
CA PHE A 136 -4.76 10.92 10.29
C PHE A 136 -4.72 12.31 9.65
N ALA A 137 -3.55 12.80 9.21
CA ALA A 137 -3.44 14.13 8.61
C ALA A 137 -4.26 14.27 7.29
N PRO A 138 -4.07 13.43 6.25
CA PRO A 138 -4.90 13.51 5.05
C PRO A 138 -6.38 13.25 5.35
N LEU A 139 -6.71 12.34 6.29
CA LEU A 139 -8.09 12.06 6.66
C LEU A 139 -8.77 13.29 7.31
N TYR A 140 -8.08 13.95 8.23
CA TYR A 140 -8.58 15.16 8.88
C TYR A 140 -8.76 16.31 7.88
N VAL A 141 -7.79 16.52 6.98
CA VAL A 141 -7.90 17.51 5.91
C VAL A 141 -9.08 17.18 5.01
N PHE A 142 -9.27 15.91 4.63
CA PHE A 142 -10.37 15.47 3.80
C PHE A 142 -11.73 15.72 4.48
N VAL A 143 -11.90 15.32 5.74
CA VAL A 143 -13.14 15.52 6.51
C VAL A 143 -13.45 17.01 6.71
N SER A 144 -12.43 17.85 6.88
CA SER A 144 -12.61 19.30 7.02
C SER A 144 -12.92 20.00 5.68
N ALA A 145 -12.31 19.55 4.58
CA ALA A 145 -12.44 20.17 3.27
C ALA A 145 -13.70 19.73 2.51
N PHE A 146 -14.12 18.48 2.67
CA PHE A 146 -15.25 17.90 1.93
C PHE A 146 -16.57 18.66 2.16
N PRO A 147 -16.96 19.06 3.38
CA PRO A 147 -18.17 19.84 3.60
C PRO A 147 -18.17 21.21 2.91
N LEU A 148 -16.99 21.81 2.69
CA LEU A 148 -16.86 23.11 2.04
C LEU A 148 -17.15 23.05 0.54
N LEU A 149 -16.92 21.90 -0.12
CA LEU A 149 -17.29 21.71 -1.53
C LEU A 149 -18.79 21.90 -1.77
N ALA A 150 -19.62 21.57 -0.77
CA ALA A 150 -21.06 21.75 -0.82
C ALA A 150 -21.54 23.10 -0.25
N ALA A 151 -20.62 24.04 0.03
CA ALA A 151 -20.96 25.39 0.47
C ALA A 151 -21.96 26.11 -0.44
N PRO A 152 -21.84 26.07 -1.79
CA PRO A 152 -22.77 26.79 -2.68
C PRO A 152 -24.22 26.30 -2.59
N VAL A 153 -24.44 25.08 -2.08
CA VAL A 153 -25.76 24.48 -1.94
C VAL A 153 -26.32 24.66 -0.52
N ARG A 154 -25.44 24.79 0.49
CA ARG A 154 -25.83 24.83 1.91
C ARG A 154 -25.80 26.22 2.54
N TYR A 155 -25.32 27.26 1.85
CA TYR A 155 -25.33 28.60 2.42
C TYR A 155 -26.75 29.12 2.68
N PRO A 156 -26.99 29.88 3.77
CA PRO A 156 -26.01 30.35 4.76
C PRO A 156 -25.68 29.31 5.84
N TYR A 157 -24.43 29.27 6.28
CA TYR A 157 -23.96 28.40 7.38
C TYR A 157 -22.64 28.89 7.98
N ALA A 158 -22.28 28.40 9.17
CA ALA A 158 -21.09 28.82 9.90
C ALA A 158 -20.23 27.60 10.31
N PRO A 159 -19.31 27.13 9.45
CA PRO A 159 -18.42 26.01 9.80
C PRO A 159 -17.46 26.36 10.93
N GLU A 160 -17.24 25.41 11.83
CA GLU A 160 -16.26 25.45 12.91
C GLU A 160 -15.03 24.62 12.53
N PHE A 161 -13.83 25.19 12.68
CA PHE A 161 -12.56 24.54 12.30
C PHE A 161 -11.69 24.13 13.50
N GLY A 162 -12.27 24.12 14.70
CA GLY A 162 -11.60 23.85 15.96
C GLY A 162 -11.55 25.09 16.85
N GLU A 163 -10.65 25.09 17.84
CA GLU A 163 -10.52 26.18 18.80
C GLU A 163 -9.14 26.86 18.68
N LEU A 164 -9.12 28.18 18.73
CA LEU A 164 -7.89 28.99 18.82
C LEU A 164 -7.95 29.81 20.11
N ASN A 165 -7.05 29.50 21.05
CA ASN A 165 -7.06 30.08 22.40
C ASN A 165 -8.36 29.83 23.20
N GLY A 166 -9.00 28.68 22.99
CA GLY A 166 -10.25 28.30 23.67
C GLY A 166 -11.51 28.93 23.07
N GLU A 167 -11.38 29.69 21.98
CA GLU A 167 -12.50 30.23 21.24
C GLU A 167 -12.70 29.45 19.93
N PRO A 168 -13.94 29.08 19.58
CA PRO A 168 -14.20 28.35 18.34
C PRO A 168 -13.82 29.24 17.13
N LEU A 169 -13.00 28.68 16.25
CA LEU A 169 -12.65 29.30 14.98
C LEU A 169 -13.79 29.05 14.00
N VAL A 170 -14.71 30.01 13.94
CA VAL A 170 -15.88 29.97 13.07
C VAL A 170 -15.68 30.87 11.87
N TRP A 171 -16.01 30.39 10.68
CA TRP A 171 -16.14 31.23 9.49
C TRP A 171 -17.62 31.33 9.13
N SER A 172 -18.23 32.53 9.11
CA SER A 172 -19.59 32.66 8.60
C SER A 172 -19.57 32.76 7.07
N VAL A 173 -20.40 31.93 6.42
CA VAL A 173 -20.60 31.91 4.97
C VAL A 173 -22.03 32.35 4.70
N ASP A 174 -22.20 33.65 4.46
CA ASP A 174 -23.51 34.29 4.38
C ASP A 174 -23.88 34.68 2.94
N THR A 175 -22.88 34.80 2.07
CA THR A 175 -23.04 35.27 0.70
C THR A 175 -22.59 34.26 -0.35
N ALA A 176 -23.13 34.39 -1.57
CA ALA A 176 -22.75 33.53 -2.69
C ALA A 176 -21.24 33.60 -3.04
N PRO A 177 -20.58 34.78 -3.04
CA PRO A 177 -19.13 34.84 -3.23
C PRO A 177 -18.33 34.13 -2.14
N GLU A 178 -18.73 34.25 -0.86
CA GLU A 178 -18.10 33.51 0.24
C GLU A 178 -18.29 32.00 0.08
N ALA A 179 -19.48 31.56 -0.35
CA ALA A 179 -19.74 30.15 -0.63
C ALA A 179 -18.89 29.62 -1.79
N ALA A 180 -18.65 30.43 -2.83
CA ALA A 180 -17.76 30.08 -3.92
C ALA A 180 -16.29 29.98 -3.45
N LEU A 181 -15.84 30.88 -2.58
CA LEU A 181 -14.52 30.81 -1.95
C LEU A 181 -14.38 29.56 -1.08
N ALA A 182 -15.40 29.23 -0.29
CA ALA A 182 -15.44 28.02 0.53
C ALA A 182 -15.32 26.76 -0.34
N ALA A 183 -16.08 26.69 -1.45
CA ALA A 183 -15.96 25.60 -2.40
C ALA A 183 -14.54 25.48 -2.99
N GLY A 184 -13.92 26.61 -3.35
CA GLY A 184 -12.54 26.66 -3.84
C GLY A 184 -11.53 26.13 -2.81
N LEU A 185 -11.65 26.55 -1.55
CA LEU A 185 -10.81 26.05 -0.46
C LEU A 185 -11.04 24.56 -0.18
N GLY A 186 -12.29 24.10 -0.23
CA GLY A 186 -12.64 22.68 -0.14
C GLY A 186 -11.98 21.85 -1.23
N LEU A 187 -12.01 22.34 -2.48
CA LEU A 187 -11.36 21.67 -3.61
C LEU A 187 -9.85 21.57 -3.40
N VAL A 188 -9.20 22.67 -3.02
CA VAL A 188 -7.75 22.67 -2.72
C VAL A 188 -7.44 21.70 -1.57
N GLY A 189 -8.24 21.71 -0.51
CA GLY A 189 -8.07 20.81 0.63
C GLY A 189 -8.18 19.34 0.25
N VAL A 190 -9.15 18.97 -0.58
CA VAL A 190 -9.28 17.58 -1.10
C VAL A 190 -8.05 17.21 -1.93
N LEU A 191 -7.59 18.07 -2.83
CA LEU A 191 -6.39 17.80 -3.61
C LEU A 191 -5.17 17.59 -2.70
N VAL A 192 -4.97 18.46 -1.70
CA VAL A 192 -3.88 18.31 -0.71
C VAL A 192 -3.98 16.98 0.02
N ALA A 193 -5.17 16.59 0.49
CA ALA A 193 -5.39 15.31 1.17
C ALA A 193 -5.00 14.11 0.29
N LEU A 194 -5.34 14.13 -1.00
CA LEU A 194 -4.98 13.06 -1.93
C LEU A 194 -3.47 12.99 -2.18
N HIS A 195 -2.78 14.13 -2.32
CA HIS A 195 -1.33 14.15 -2.45
C HIS A 195 -0.63 13.64 -1.18
N LEU A 196 -1.11 14.06 0.00
CA LEU A 196 -0.61 13.55 1.27
C LEU A 196 -0.82 12.04 1.40
N THR A 197 -1.99 11.54 0.98
CA THR A 197 -2.28 10.09 0.93
C THR A 197 -1.25 9.36 0.07
N ASN A 198 -0.98 9.85 -1.14
CA ASN A 198 0.00 9.25 -2.04
C ASN A 198 1.43 9.32 -1.50
N LEU A 199 1.82 10.43 -0.87
CA LEU A 199 3.12 10.59 -0.24
C LEU A 199 3.32 9.57 0.89
N ILE A 200 2.34 9.47 1.80
CA ILE A 200 2.41 8.56 2.96
C ILE A 200 2.37 7.11 2.50
N ALA A 201 1.52 6.77 1.53
CA ALA A 201 1.47 5.42 0.95
C ALA A 201 2.76 5.05 0.20
N GLY A 202 3.41 6.02 -0.47
CA GLY A 202 4.75 5.85 -1.03
C GLY A 202 5.79 5.53 0.05
N GLY A 203 5.76 6.25 1.17
CA GLY A 203 6.57 5.93 2.36
C GLY A 203 6.29 4.54 2.93
N ALA A 204 5.00 4.15 3.00
CA ALA A 204 4.59 2.81 3.43
C ALA A 204 5.16 1.72 2.52
N ARG A 205 5.14 1.95 1.21
CA ARG A 205 5.69 1.05 0.20
C ARG A 205 7.20 0.87 0.39
N LEU A 206 7.94 1.97 0.56
CA LEU A 206 9.39 1.93 0.80
C LEU A 206 9.72 1.17 2.09
N MET A 207 8.97 1.43 3.15
CA MET A 207 9.11 0.73 4.43
C MET A 207 8.84 -0.78 4.28
N ALA A 208 7.80 -1.17 3.53
CA ALA A 208 7.46 -2.57 3.28
C ALA A 208 8.54 -3.28 2.46
N VAL A 209 9.02 -2.67 1.38
CA VAL A 209 10.11 -3.23 0.56
C VAL A 209 11.39 -3.39 1.40
N ALA A 210 11.79 -2.35 2.13
CA ALA A 210 13.02 -2.38 2.91
C ALA A 210 13.00 -3.39 4.07
N LEU A 211 11.87 -3.55 4.75
CA LEU A 211 11.80 -4.37 5.97
C LEU A 211 11.18 -5.75 5.77
N LEU A 212 10.27 -5.90 4.80
CA LEU A 212 9.57 -7.17 4.55
C LEU A 212 10.01 -7.88 3.28
N GLY A 213 10.74 -7.20 2.39
CA GLY A 213 11.39 -7.81 1.23
C GLY A 213 12.55 -8.72 1.62
N ASP A 214 12.88 -9.64 0.73
CA ASP A 214 14.00 -10.55 0.88
C ASP A 214 15.28 -9.93 0.30
N GLU A 215 16.41 -10.08 0.98
CA GLU A 215 17.73 -9.65 0.48
C GLU A 215 18.39 -10.73 -0.38
N ALA A 216 17.81 -11.94 -0.42
CA ALA A 216 18.39 -13.11 -1.08
C ALA A 216 18.38 -13.07 -2.63
N GLY A 217 17.78 -12.04 -3.24
CA GLY A 217 17.77 -11.85 -4.69
C GLY A 217 18.95 -11.04 -5.25
N ASP A 218 19.78 -10.42 -4.39
CA ASP A 218 20.86 -9.54 -4.85
C ASP A 218 22.17 -10.28 -5.17
N ASP A 219 22.27 -11.57 -4.86
CA ASP A 219 23.45 -12.43 -5.15
C ASP A 219 23.31 -13.32 -6.40
N GLU A 220 22.15 -13.36 -7.07
CA GLU A 220 21.97 -14.01 -8.37
C GLU A 220 21.71 -12.96 -9.47
N GLY A 221 22.76 -12.71 -10.25
CA GLY A 221 22.86 -11.54 -11.10
C GLY A 221 21.90 -11.47 -12.28
N GLY A 222 21.61 -10.21 -12.65
CA GLY A 222 21.93 -9.72 -13.99
C GLY A 222 20.82 -9.80 -15.05
N SER A 223 20.42 -8.61 -15.48
CA SER A 223 19.84 -8.29 -16.80
C SER A 223 18.36 -8.64 -16.99
N ALA A 224 17.49 -7.67 -16.68
CA ALA A 224 16.20 -7.51 -17.34
C ALA A 224 15.77 -6.03 -17.28
N ASP A 225 16.10 -5.31 -18.35
CA ASP A 225 15.43 -4.15 -18.93
C ASP A 225 14.45 -3.37 -18.04
N SER A 226 14.94 -2.27 -17.46
CA SER A 226 14.10 -1.13 -17.11
C SER A 226 14.13 -0.12 -18.26
N ASP A 227 13.28 -0.34 -19.25
CA ASP A 227 12.87 0.72 -20.17
C ASP A 227 11.69 1.50 -19.55
N GLY A 228 11.75 2.83 -19.58
CA GLY A 228 10.67 3.73 -19.16
C GLY A 228 10.99 4.72 -18.03
N SER A 229 11.82 5.73 -18.35
CA SER A 229 11.79 7.16 -17.95
C SER A 229 11.04 7.57 -16.65
N ASP A 230 11.59 8.38 -15.74
CA ASP A 230 12.02 9.77 -16.01
C ASP A 230 12.87 10.26 -14.82
N GLY A 231 14.20 10.22 -14.97
CA GLY A 231 15.16 10.73 -14.01
C GLY A 231 15.67 12.09 -14.47
N ILE A 232 15.24 13.17 -13.80
CA ILE A 232 15.77 14.52 -13.96
C ILE A 232 17.29 14.50 -13.74
N THR A 233 18.06 14.58 -14.82
CA THR A 233 19.51 14.83 -14.77
C THR A 233 19.73 16.34 -14.79
N VAL A 234 20.12 16.89 -13.64
CA VAL A 234 20.61 18.27 -13.56
C VAL A 234 22.05 18.28 -14.08
N ASP A 235 22.23 18.77 -15.30
CA ASP A 235 23.54 19.11 -15.83
C ASP A 235 24.18 20.18 -14.96
N ARG A 236 25.19 19.79 -14.19
CA ARG A 236 26.08 20.71 -13.49
C ARG A 236 27.42 20.73 -14.20
N GLU A 237 27.55 21.68 -15.10
CA GLU A 237 28.80 22.07 -15.75
C GLU A 237 29.78 22.68 -14.71
N PRO A 238 30.99 22.12 -14.50
CA PRO A 238 32.04 22.81 -13.76
C PRO A 238 33.00 23.46 -14.77
N GLY A 239 32.98 24.79 -14.77
CA GLY A 239 33.84 25.62 -15.59
C GLY A 239 35.35 25.41 -15.39
N ASP A 240 36.03 25.69 -16.49
CA ASP A 240 37.47 25.75 -16.70
C ASP A 240 38.28 26.26 -15.50
N ARG A 241 39.21 25.42 -15.03
CA ARG A 241 40.42 25.88 -14.36
C ARG A 241 41.66 25.23 -14.98
N LYS A 242 42.37 26.07 -15.72
CA LYS A 242 43.70 25.90 -16.28
C LYS A 242 44.75 25.61 -15.19
N LEU A 243 45.42 24.46 -15.28
CA LEU A 243 46.74 24.15 -14.71
C LEU A 243 47.24 22.96 -15.54
N GLY A 244 48.26 23.05 -16.38
CA GLY A 244 49.65 23.28 -16.00
C GLY A 244 50.42 21.94 -16.03
N ASP A 245 51.08 21.68 -17.16
CA ASP A 245 52.29 20.86 -17.36
C ASP A 245 52.31 19.36 -17.00
N ARG A 246 52.21 18.48 -18.03
CA ARG A 246 53.24 17.46 -18.40
C ARG A 246 52.81 16.57 -19.57
N GLU A 247 53.66 16.48 -20.58
CA GLU A 247 53.79 15.38 -21.55
C GLU A 247 55.08 14.58 -21.21
N PRO A 248 55.41 13.44 -21.87
CA PRO A 248 54.62 12.55 -22.73
C PRO A 248 54.80 11.04 -22.36
N GLY A 249 54.06 10.13 -22.99
CA GLY A 249 54.35 8.69 -22.87
C GLY A 249 53.39 7.75 -23.60
N ASP A 250 53.68 7.49 -24.86
CA ASP A 250 53.42 6.28 -25.66
C ASP A 250 52.48 5.19 -25.10
N ARG A 251 51.36 4.93 -25.80
CA ARG A 251 51.12 3.64 -26.46
C ARG A 251 49.92 3.64 -27.43
N LYS A 252 50.14 2.84 -28.47
CA LYS A 252 49.44 2.66 -29.76
C LYS A 252 48.34 1.60 -29.69
N LEU A 253 47.39 1.69 -30.65
CA LEU A 253 46.62 0.61 -31.32
C LEU A 253 45.59 -0.16 -30.47
N GLY A 254 44.40 -0.54 -30.95
CA GLY A 254 43.70 -0.43 -32.24
C GLY A 254 42.21 -0.69 -31.95
N ASP A 255 41.26 -0.01 -32.58
CA ASP A 255 40.69 -0.32 -33.89
C ASP A 255 40.48 -1.82 -34.14
N HIS A 256 39.23 -2.27 -34.00
CA HIS A 256 38.68 -3.35 -34.82
C HIS A 256 37.15 -3.24 -34.86
N ASP A 257 36.69 -2.81 -36.04
CA ASP A 257 35.36 -3.00 -36.60
C ASP A 257 34.83 -4.45 -36.44
N THR A 258 33.53 -4.51 -36.09
CA THR A 258 32.39 -5.27 -36.69
C THR A 258 32.67 -6.34 -37.77
N PRO A 259 31.80 -7.36 -38.01
CA PRO A 259 30.34 -7.18 -38.08
C PRO A 259 29.42 -8.34 -37.63
N ASP A 260 28.17 -7.94 -37.43
CA ASP A 260 26.91 -8.68 -37.49
C ASP A 260 26.77 -9.52 -38.78
N PRO A 261 25.99 -10.60 -38.76
CA PRO A 261 24.96 -10.70 -39.80
C PRO A 261 23.61 -11.27 -39.30
N ASP A 262 22.58 -10.46 -39.52
CA ASP A 262 21.32 -10.78 -40.19
C ASP A 262 20.69 -12.17 -39.97
N ALA A 263 19.56 -12.19 -39.26
CA ALA A 263 18.45 -13.07 -39.61
C ALA A 263 17.12 -12.43 -39.23
N GLU A 264 16.31 -12.21 -40.26
CA GLU A 264 15.03 -11.52 -40.28
C GLU A 264 13.86 -12.30 -39.67
N ALA A 265 12.78 -11.53 -39.46
CA ALA A 265 11.36 -11.90 -39.52
C ALA A 265 10.77 -12.67 -38.33
N ASP A 266 9.81 -12.06 -37.63
CA ASP A 266 8.38 -12.22 -37.96
C ASP A 266 7.52 -11.21 -37.18
N GLU A 267 6.66 -10.48 -37.89
CA GLU A 267 5.62 -9.63 -37.29
C GLU A 267 4.37 -10.49 -37.05
N SER A 268 3.85 -10.49 -35.82
CA SER A 268 2.41 -10.73 -35.61
C SER A 268 1.95 -10.22 -34.24
N VAL A 269 1.24 -9.09 -34.29
CA VAL A 269 0.40 -8.55 -33.23
C VAL A 269 -0.92 -9.35 -33.18
N PRO A 270 -1.50 -9.56 -31.99
CA PRO A 270 -2.94 -9.37 -31.89
C PRO A 270 -3.34 -8.48 -30.71
N ASP A 271 -4.12 -7.45 -31.04
CA ASP A 271 -5.00 -6.71 -30.14
C ASP A 271 -6.00 -7.64 -29.45
N ALA A 272 -6.27 -7.39 -28.17
CA ALA A 272 -7.45 -7.92 -27.48
C ALA A 272 -8.00 -6.88 -26.51
N ASP A 273 -8.95 -6.11 -27.02
CA ASP A 273 -9.89 -5.28 -26.26
C ASP A 273 -10.89 -6.14 -25.45
N GLY A 274 -11.34 -5.61 -24.32
CA GLY A 274 -12.73 -5.71 -23.88
C GLY A 274 -13.12 -6.87 -22.95
N PHE A 275 -13.23 -6.58 -21.65
CA PHE A 275 -14.04 -7.35 -20.71
C PHE A 275 -15.17 -6.46 -20.16
N GLU A 276 -16.41 -6.77 -20.54
CA GLU A 276 -17.66 -6.14 -20.11
C GLU A 276 -18.38 -7.10 -19.14
N PHE A 277 -18.94 -6.56 -18.04
CA PHE A 277 -19.68 -7.30 -17.02
C PHE A 277 -21.19 -7.07 -17.20
N GLY A 278 -21.98 -8.14 -17.05
CA GLY A 278 -23.42 -8.07 -16.72
C GLY A 278 -24.27 -9.01 -17.58
N ASP A 279 -24.90 -10.01 -16.96
CA ASP A 279 -26.31 -9.86 -16.55
C ASP A 279 -26.84 -11.09 -15.80
N ASP A 280 -27.62 -10.76 -14.77
CA ASP A 280 -28.40 -11.58 -13.86
C ASP A 280 -29.77 -11.92 -14.52
N PRO A 281 -30.32 -13.13 -14.41
CA PRO A 281 -31.70 -13.38 -14.81
C PRO A 281 -32.59 -13.72 -13.60
N ASP A 282 -33.41 -12.74 -13.20
CA ASP A 282 -34.67 -12.99 -12.49
C ASP A 282 -35.75 -13.53 -13.45
N ASP A 283 -36.50 -14.50 -12.91
CA ASP A 283 -37.71 -15.20 -13.37
C ASP A 283 -38.83 -14.24 -13.88
N PRO A 284 -39.70 -14.61 -14.85
CA PRO A 284 -40.92 -15.37 -14.49
C PRO A 284 -41.53 -16.25 -15.61
N ALA A 285 -42.12 -17.41 -15.28
CA ALA A 285 -43.38 -17.88 -15.88
C ALA A 285 -44.03 -19.07 -15.14
N GLU A 286 -45.31 -18.88 -14.78
CA GLU A 286 -46.23 -19.81 -14.13
C GLU A 286 -46.77 -20.93 -15.05
N SER A 287 -47.20 -22.03 -14.42
CA SER A 287 -48.20 -23.08 -14.80
C SER A 287 -47.63 -24.46 -14.41
N GLU A 288 -48.32 -25.41 -13.78
CA GLU A 288 -49.74 -25.72 -13.77
C GLU A 288 -50.06 -26.62 -12.56
N PHE A 289 -51.31 -26.57 -12.15
CA PHE A 289 -51.99 -27.35 -11.12
C PHE A 289 -52.07 -28.84 -11.52
N ASP A 290 -51.75 -29.78 -10.62
CA ASP A 290 -52.64 -30.95 -10.44
C ASP A 290 -52.45 -31.62 -9.09
N SER A 291 -53.57 -31.97 -8.49
CA SER A 291 -53.70 -32.60 -7.17
C SER A 291 -54.67 -33.76 -7.34
N ASP A 292 -54.16 -34.98 -7.17
CA ASP A 292 -54.93 -36.24 -7.08
C ASP A 292 -54.06 -37.21 -6.26
N ASP A 293 -54.30 -37.38 -4.96
CA ASP A 293 -55.24 -38.31 -4.31
C ASP A 293 -54.77 -39.79 -4.34
N GLY A 294 -54.93 -40.50 -3.22
CA GLY A 294 -54.93 -41.97 -3.20
C GLY A 294 -53.80 -42.72 -2.47
N ASP A 295 -53.90 -42.74 -1.14
CA ASP A 295 -54.17 -43.95 -0.33
C ASP A 295 -53.18 -45.15 -0.23
N ASP A 296 -52.96 -45.52 1.04
CA ASP A 296 -52.86 -46.90 1.58
C ASP A 296 -51.74 -47.89 1.18
N ARG A 297 -50.89 -48.20 2.18
CA ARG A 297 -50.60 -49.54 2.77
C ARG A 297 -49.22 -49.56 3.47
N ALA A 298 -49.15 -49.71 4.79
CA ALA A 298 -49.27 -50.93 5.59
C ALA A 298 -47.92 -51.62 5.87
N ASP A 299 -47.64 -51.71 7.17
CA ASP A 299 -46.88 -52.69 7.96
C ASP A 299 -46.14 -53.87 7.27
N ARG A 300 -44.98 -54.18 7.89
CA ARG A 300 -44.17 -55.44 7.98
C ARG A 300 -42.71 -55.17 7.60
N ASP A 301 -41.68 -55.56 8.35
CA ASP A 301 -41.50 -56.37 9.58
C ASP A 301 -40.25 -55.82 10.32
#